data_AF-A0A848J4Q9-F1
#
_entry.id   AF-A0A848J4Q9-F1
#
_cell.length_a   1.000
_cell.length_b   1.000
_cell.length_c   1.000
_cell.angle_alpha   90.00
_cell.angle_beta   90.00
_cell.angle_gamma   90.00
#
_symmetry.space_group_name_H-M   'P 1'
#
loop_
_entity.id
_entity.type
_entity.pdbx_description
1 polymer ?
#
loop_
_entity_poly.entity_id
_entity_poly.type
_entity_poly.pdbx_seq_one_letter_code
_entity_poly.pdbx_strand_id
1 'polypeptide(L)'
;MIFINHNKEPISTQIIEYLNKIGFNNLLIIDEDESVSQELIYELATKPEDINNVMSKYQWESELFIFIEPSKISFKEIIGQCFKYQIPLIAINSSFNVNASETQLPFFYKHISIPDNTLNSSDQQTLLNILEMI
;
A
#
# COMPACT_ATOMS: atom_id res chain seq x y z
N MET A 1 -11.64 2.65 -2.19
CA MET A 1 -10.77 1.59 -2.75
C MET A 1 -9.38 1.72 -2.15
N ILE A 2 -8.81 0.62 -1.62
CA ILE A 2 -7.46 0.60 -1.06
C ILE A 2 -6.50 -0.03 -2.06
N PHE A 3 -5.47 0.71 -2.46
CA PHE A 3 -4.35 0.13 -3.23
C PHE A 3 -3.42 -0.63 -2.31
N ILE A 4 -2.99 -1.81 -2.72
CA ILE A 4 -1.97 -2.59 -2.02
C ILE A 4 -0.98 -3.09 -3.05
N ASN A 5 0.32 -2.78 -2.90
CA ASN A 5 1.32 -3.46 -3.71
C ASN A 5 1.56 -4.86 -3.12
N HIS A 6 1.26 -5.89 -3.91
CA HIS A 6 1.49 -7.26 -3.50
C HIS A 6 2.87 -7.72 -3.99
N ASN A 7 3.67 -8.25 -3.07
CA ASN A 7 5.09 -8.57 -3.32
C ASN A 7 5.44 -10.05 -3.07
N LYS A 8 4.43 -10.93 -2.98
CA LYS A 8 4.55 -12.37 -2.63
C LYS A 8 5.13 -12.66 -1.26
N GLU A 9 5.49 -11.65 -0.46
CA GLU A 9 5.89 -11.88 0.92
C GLU A 9 4.68 -12.28 1.77
N PRO A 10 4.86 -13.15 2.77
CA PRO A 10 3.79 -13.56 3.67
C PRO A 10 3.05 -12.38 4.30
N ILE A 11 3.74 -11.26 4.54
CA ILE A 11 3.15 -10.08 5.17
C ILE A 11 2.07 -9.43 4.28
N SER A 12 2.25 -9.43 2.96
CA SER A 12 1.27 -8.85 2.02
C SER A 12 -0.04 -9.63 2.04
N THR A 13 0.04 -10.97 1.98
CA THR A 13 -1.15 -11.83 2.10
C THR A 13 -1.85 -11.64 3.45
N GLN A 14 -1.10 -11.60 4.55
CA GLN A 14 -1.66 -11.40 5.89
C GLN A 14 -2.38 -10.05 6.04
N ILE A 15 -1.85 -8.97 5.43
CA ILE A 15 -2.48 -7.66 5.44
C ILE A 15 -3.80 -7.69 4.65
N ILE A 16 -3.81 -8.29 3.46
CA ILE A 16 -5.01 -8.43 2.63
C ILE A 16 -6.09 -9.23 3.38
N GLU A 17 -5.72 -10.37 3.97
CA GLU A 17 -6.63 -11.21 4.77
C GLU A 17 -7.17 -10.45 5.98
N TYR A 18 -6.31 -9.70 6.68
CA TYR A 18 -6.71 -8.90 7.83
C TYR A 18 -7.69 -7.78 7.44
N LEU A 19 -7.43 -7.04 6.36
CA LEU A 19 -8.30 -5.99 5.84
C LEU A 19 -9.68 -6.53 5.46
N ASN A 20 -9.74 -7.66 4.73
CA ASN A 20 -10.98 -8.35 4.42
C ASN A 20 -11.73 -8.76 5.69
N LYS A 21 -11.03 -9.32 6.69
CA LYS A 21 -11.62 -9.76 7.95
C LYS A 21 -12.29 -8.62 8.72
N ILE A 22 -11.74 -7.40 8.67
CA ILE A 22 -12.31 -6.23 9.36
C ILE A 22 -13.27 -5.42 8.48
N GLY A 23 -13.57 -5.88 7.25
CA GLY A 23 -14.62 -5.32 6.39
C GLY A 23 -14.15 -4.44 5.23
N PHE A 24 -12.84 -4.30 5.00
CA PHE A 24 -12.32 -3.61 3.81
C PHE A 24 -12.26 -4.57 2.62
N ASN A 25 -13.35 -4.65 1.86
CA ASN A 25 -13.49 -5.58 0.75
C ASN A 25 -13.15 -4.97 -0.62
N ASN A 26 -13.08 -3.64 -0.73
CA ASN A 26 -12.78 -2.94 -1.98
C ASN A 26 -11.26 -2.69 -2.10
N LEU A 27 -10.52 -3.78 -2.28
CA LEU A 27 -9.06 -3.78 -2.42
C LEU A 27 -8.69 -3.87 -3.90
N LEU A 28 -7.79 -3.00 -4.34
CA LEU A 28 -7.12 -3.12 -5.63
C LEU A 28 -5.69 -3.56 -5.39
N ILE A 29 -5.41 -4.79 -5.80
CA ILE A 29 -4.09 -5.36 -5.70
C ILE A 29 -3.29 -4.96 -6.92
N ILE A 30 -2.23 -4.23 -6.65
CA ILE A 30 -1.21 -3.87 -7.61
C ILE A 30 -0.15 -4.96 -7.52
N ASP A 31 -0.33 -6.02 -8.30
CA ASP A 31 0.58 -7.17 -8.26
C ASP A 31 1.70 -7.00 -9.29
N GLU A 32 2.84 -7.58 -8.93
CA GLU A 32 4.02 -7.69 -9.77
C GLU A 32 4.06 -9.04 -10.53
N ASP A 33 3.09 -9.91 -10.28
CA ASP A 33 2.91 -11.22 -10.92
C ASP A 33 1.41 -11.61 -10.96
N GLU A 34 0.94 -12.25 -12.03
CA GLU A 34 -0.46 -12.72 -12.11
C GLU A 34 -0.68 -13.95 -11.21
N SER A 35 -0.88 -13.75 -9.90
CA SER A 35 -1.17 -14.90 -9.03
C SER A 35 -1.93 -14.57 -7.75
N VAL A 36 -3.14 -14.02 -7.82
CA VAL A 36 -4.00 -13.96 -6.62
C VAL A 36 -5.49 -14.15 -6.96
N SER A 37 -6.19 -14.72 -5.98
CA SER A 37 -7.61 -15.13 -5.86
C SER A 37 -8.65 -14.33 -6.67
N GLN A 38 -9.68 -15.03 -7.18
CA GLN A 38 -10.74 -14.56 -8.08
C GLN A 38 -11.69 -13.45 -7.53
N GLU A 39 -11.56 -13.04 -6.26
CA GLU A 39 -12.52 -12.14 -5.60
C GLU A 39 -12.05 -10.68 -5.42
N LEU A 40 -10.82 -10.33 -5.82
CA LEU A 40 -10.30 -8.94 -5.73
C LEU A 40 -10.13 -8.30 -7.11
N ILE A 41 -10.05 -6.97 -7.14
CA ILE A 41 -9.70 -6.21 -8.36
C ILE A 41 -8.18 -6.21 -8.48
N TYR A 42 -7.67 -6.60 -9.65
CA TYR A 42 -6.23 -6.66 -9.92
C TYR A 42 -5.84 -5.73 -11.05
N GLU A 43 -4.71 -5.05 -10.88
CA GLU A 43 -3.99 -4.40 -11.95
C GLU A 43 -2.53 -4.83 -11.88
N LEU A 44 -1.99 -5.25 -13.02
CA LEU A 44 -0.58 -5.59 -13.13
C LEU A 44 0.21 -4.28 -13.22
N ALA A 45 1.16 -4.07 -12.31
CA ALA A 45 2.11 -2.96 -12.41
C ALA A 45 3.54 -3.46 -12.21
N THR A 46 4.31 -3.42 -13.29
CA THR A 46 5.71 -3.89 -13.29
C THR A 46 6.70 -2.76 -13.48
N LYS A 47 6.20 -1.58 -13.91
CA LYS A 47 6.98 -0.38 -14.16
C LYS A 47 6.35 0.84 -13.47
N PRO A 48 7.13 1.91 -13.24
CA PRO A 48 6.61 3.14 -12.63
C PRO A 48 5.47 3.78 -13.43
N GLU A 49 5.50 3.69 -14.76
CA GLU A 49 4.42 4.20 -15.63
C GLU A 49 3.09 3.49 -15.39
N ASP A 50 3.14 2.18 -15.10
CA ASP A 50 1.95 1.36 -14.83
C ASP A 50 1.23 1.87 -13.58
N ILE A 51 1.97 2.23 -12.52
CA ILE A 51 1.40 2.82 -11.29
C ILE A 51 0.73 4.13 -11.57
N ASN A 52 1.37 5.02 -12.35
CA ASN A 52 0.75 6.28 -12.71
C ASN A 52 -0.58 6.06 -13.45
N ASN A 53 -0.63 5.07 -14.35
CA ASN A 53 -1.87 4.74 -15.07
C ASN A 53 -2.96 4.19 -14.15
N VAL A 54 -2.62 3.23 -13.27
CA VAL A 54 -3.55 2.66 -12.30
C VAL A 54 -4.07 3.74 -11.35
N MET A 55 -3.18 4.52 -10.73
CA MET A 55 -3.57 5.57 -9.80
C MET A 55 -4.40 6.65 -10.50
N SER A 56 -4.05 7.05 -11.72
CA SER A 56 -4.86 8.02 -12.48
C SER A 56 -6.25 7.51 -12.82
N LYS A 57 -6.39 6.20 -13.09
CA LYS A 57 -7.66 5.56 -13.46
C LYS A 57 -8.63 5.53 -12.28
N TYR A 58 -8.13 5.19 -11.08
CA TYR A 58 -8.95 4.99 -9.89
C TYR A 58 -8.88 6.13 -8.87
N GLN A 59 -8.18 7.23 -9.15
CA GLN A 59 -7.91 8.31 -8.18
C GLN A 59 -9.15 8.80 -7.42
N TRP A 60 -10.32 8.88 -8.06
CA TRP A 60 -11.56 9.39 -7.46
C TRP A 60 -12.26 8.40 -6.54
N GLU A 61 -11.90 7.12 -6.65
CA GLU A 61 -12.43 6.01 -5.85
C GLU A 61 -11.42 5.57 -4.77
N SER A 62 -10.22 6.16 -4.80
CA SER A 62 -9.09 5.78 -3.96
C SER A 62 -9.19 6.41 -2.58
N GLU A 63 -9.06 5.58 -1.56
CA GLU A 63 -9.09 6.01 -0.15
C GLU A 63 -7.70 6.02 0.47
N LEU A 64 -6.84 5.08 0.08
CA LEU A 64 -5.54 4.85 0.70
C LEU A 64 -4.65 4.02 -0.22
N PHE A 65 -3.35 4.23 -0.13
CA PHE A 65 -2.32 3.34 -0.63
C PHE A 65 -1.58 2.68 0.54
N ILE A 66 -1.50 1.35 0.55
CA ILE A 66 -0.65 0.58 1.44
C ILE A 66 0.54 0.07 0.62
N PHE A 67 1.71 0.61 0.94
CA PHE A 67 2.98 0.19 0.37
C PHE A 67 3.69 -0.79 1.31
N ILE A 68 4.21 -1.89 0.78
CA ILE A 68 4.85 -2.99 1.50
C ILE A 68 6.19 -3.28 0.83
N GLU A 69 7.29 -3.20 1.60
CA GLU A 69 8.61 -3.63 1.12
C GLU A 69 8.89 -5.12 1.41
N PRO A 70 9.73 -5.77 0.56
CA PRO A 70 10.33 -5.27 -0.68
C PRO A 70 9.32 -5.13 -1.82
N SER A 71 9.59 -4.27 -2.82
CA SER A 71 8.79 -4.17 -4.04
C SER A 71 9.71 -3.83 -5.22
N LYS A 72 9.38 -4.31 -6.42
CA LYS A 72 10.03 -3.88 -7.67
C LYS A 72 9.87 -2.40 -7.92
N ILE A 73 8.75 -1.83 -7.48
CA ILE A 73 8.48 -0.41 -7.62
C ILE A 73 9.00 0.29 -6.38
N SER A 74 9.81 1.31 -6.60
CA SER A 74 10.48 1.98 -5.50
C SER A 74 9.47 2.76 -4.66
N PHE A 75 9.71 2.80 -3.34
CA PHE A 75 8.92 3.65 -2.46
C PHE A 75 8.90 5.12 -2.92
N LYS A 76 10.02 5.61 -3.48
CA LYS A 76 10.13 6.97 -4.02
C LYS A 76 9.15 7.24 -5.15
N GLU A 77 8.86 6.24 -5.99
CA GLU A 77 7.86 6.38 -7.05
C GLU A 77 6.45 6.40 -6.47
N ILE A 78 6.14 5.45 -5.57
CA ILE A 78 4.82 5.37 -4.92
C ILE A 78 4.50 6.64 -4.14
N ILE A 79 5.44 7.14 -3.33
CA ILE A 79 5.22 8.36 -2.54
C ILE A 79 5.01 9.59 -3.42
N GLY A 80 5.73 9.69 -4.54
CA GLY A 80 5.55 10.76 -5.51
C GLY A 80 4.17 10.74 -6.18
N GLN A 81 3.66 9.54 -6.50
CA GLN A 81 2.31 9.40 -7.04
C GLN A 81 1.23 9.67 -5.98
N CYS A 82 1.40 9.17 -4.76
CA CYS A 82 0.48 9.46 -3.65
C CYS A 82 0.40 10.96 -3.36
N PHE A 83 1.54 11.67 -3.39
CA PHE A 83 1.56 13.12 -3.30
C PHE A 83 0.82 13.79 -4.47
N LYS A 84 1.13 13.39 -5.71
CA LYS A 84 0.50 13.97 -6.92
C LYS A 84 -1.03 13.84 -6.91
N TYR A 85 -1.53 12.68 -6.51
CA TYR A 85 -2.96 12.36 -6.51
C TYR A 85 -3.65 12.62 -5.16
N GLN A 86 -2.92 13.12 -4.16
CA GLN A 86 -3.42 13.38 -2.80
C GLN A 86 -4.02 12.14 -2.13
N ILE A 87 -3.44 10.96 -2.38
CA ILE A 87 -3.87 9.70 -1.79
C ILE A 87 -3.07 9.47 -0.50
N PRO A 88 -3.72 9.15 0.65
CA PRO A 88 -3.04 8.73 1.88
C PRO A 88 -2.07 7.58 1.63
N LEU A 89 -0.99 7.53 2.41
CA LEU A 89 0.00 6.47 2.28
C LEU A 89 0.35 5.85 3.63
N ILE A 90 0.22 4.53 3.74
CA ILE A 90 0.83 3.72 4.79
C ILE A 90 1.99 2.96 4.16
N ALA A 91 3.19 3.10 4.71
CA ALA A 91 4.36 2.34 4.29
C ALA A 91 4.72 1.30 5.36
N ILE A 92 4.82 0.04 4.95
CA ILE A 92 5.12 -1.11 5.80
C ILE A 92 6.51 -1.61 5.43
N ASN A 93 7.37 -1.72 6.44
CA ASN A 93 8.77 -2.12 6.31
C ASN A 93 9.60 -1.25 5.37
N SER A 94 9.12 -0.05 5.01
CA SER A 94 9.89 0.78 4.10
C SER A 94 11.22 1.19 4.72
N SER A 95 12.30 0.88 4.02
CA SER A 95 13.67 1.22 4.37
C SER A 95 14.04 2.66 4.00
N PHE A 96 13.15 3.37 3.31
CA PHE A 96 13.40 4.72 2.84
C PHE A 96 13.36 5.73 3.99
N ASN A 97 14.48 6.42 4.20
CA ASN A 97 14.57 7.46 5.20
C ASN A 97 13.94 8.76 4.67
N VAL A 98 12.74 9.08 5.14
CA VAL A 98 12.04 10.33 4.84
C VAL A 98 12.70 11.49 5.61
N ASN A 99 13.91 11.89 5.20
CA ASN A 99 14.56 13.07 5.77
C ASN A 99 14.01 14.35 5.11
N ALA A 100 13.44 15.20 5.97
CA ALA A 100 12.38 16.16 5.68
C ALA A 100 12.80 17.50 5.03
N SER A 101 13.49 17.49 3.88
CA SER A 101 13.65 18.74 3.10
C SER A 101 13.31 18.64 1.61
N GLU A 102 13.42 17.45 1.00
CA GLU A 102 13.16 17.30 -0.44
C GLU A 102 11.99 16.36 -0.76
N THR A 103 11.60 15.49 0.17
CA THR A 103 10.53 14.52 -0.07
C THR A 103 9.16 15.18 0.10
N GLN A 104 8.43 15.31 -1.00
CA GLN A 104 7.02 15.69 -0.97
C GLN A 104 6.19 14.49 -0.50
N LEU A 105 5.51 14.66 0.64
CA LEU A 105 4.67 13.63 1.26
C LEU A 105 3.20 13.91 0.98
N PRO A 106 2.37 12.87 0.75
CA PRO A 106 0.93 13.04 0.76
C PRO A 106 0.45 13.63 2.09
N PHE A 107 -0.77 14.20 2.09
CA PHE A 107 -1.33 14.86 3.28
C PHE A 107 -1.33 13.96 4.52
N PHE A 108 -1.49 12.65 4.31
CA PHE A 108 -1.36 11.63 5.34
C PHE A 108 -0.29 10.63 4.94
N TYR A 109 0.70 10.48 5.82
CA TYR A 109 1.76 9.48 5.71
C TYR A 109 2.01 8.82 7.07
N LYS A 110 2.02 7.49 7.10
CA LYS A 110 2.45 6.69 8.26
C LYS A 110 3.40 5.59 7.84
N HIS A 111 4.38 5.33 8.69
CA HIS A 111 5.30 4.20 8.56
C HIS A 111 5.05 3.20 9.68
N ILE A 112 5.02 1.92 9.34
CA ILE A 112 4.88 0.78 10.25
C ILE A 112 6.06 -0.15 10.00
N SER A 113 6.77 -0.53 11.06
CA SER A 113 7.85 -1.50 11.00
C SER A 113 7.40 -2.84 11.58
N ILE A 114 7.45 -3.89 10.77
CA ILE A 114 7.11 -5.28 11.07
C ILE A 114 8.35 -6.15 10.73
N PRO A 115 9.37 -6.17 11.59
CA PRO A 115 10.70 -6.70 11.26
C PRO A 115 10.72 -8.21 10.94
N ASP A 116 9.78 -8.97 11.49
CA ASP A 116 9.70 -10.44 11.30
C ASP A 116 8.80 -10.83 10.11
N ASN A 117 8.36 -9.87 9.29
CA ASN A 117 7.42 -10.06 8.17
C ASN A 117 6.16 -10.87 8.54
N THR A 118 5.74 -10.79 9.81
CA THR A 118 4.61 -11.52 10.37
C THR A 118 3.68 -10.54 11.07
N LEU A 119 2.41 -10.49 10.67
CA LEU A 119 1.42 -9.52 11.15
C LEU A 119 0.82 -9.98 12.49
N ASN A 120 1.48 -9.64 13.60
CA ASN A 120 0.99 -10.02 14.93
C ASN A 120 -0.17 -9.11 15.40
N SER A 121 -0.80 -9.43 16.53
CA SER A 121 -1.95 -8.67 17.05
C SER A 121 -1.64 -7.20 17.39
N SER A 122 -0.40 -6.88 17.80
CA SER A 122 0.02 -5.50 18.06
C SER A 122 0.14 -4.70 16.76
N ASP A 123 0.68 -5.32 15.71
CA ASP A 123 0.77 -4.71 14.38
C ASP A 123 -0.62 -4.50 13.77
N GLN A 124 -1.52 -5.49 13.93
CA GLN A 124 -2.93 -5.40 13.53
C GLN A 124 -3.62 -4.22 14.22
N GLN A 125 -3.47 -4.07 15.54
CA GLN A 125 -4.06 -2.93 16.25
C GLN A 125 -3.46 -1.60 15.79
N THR A 126 -2.16 -1.56 15.52
CA THR A 126 -1.50 -0.36 14.99
C THR A 126 -2.06 0.02 13.63
N LEU A 127 -2.20 -0.96 12.72
CA LEU A 127 -2.79 -0.75 11.40
C LEU A 127 -4.25 -0.29 11.52
N LEU A 128 -5.06 -0.93 12.37
CA LEU A 128 -6.46 -0.55 12.61
C LEU A 128 -6.57 0.90 13.10
N ASN A 129 -5.78 1.27 14.12
CA ASN A 129 -5.80 2.64 14.65
C ASN A 129 -5.44 3.67 13.58
N ILE A 130 -4.50 3.34 12.68
CA ILE A 130 -4.12 4.23 11.58
C ILE A 130 -5.26 4.34 10.55
N LEU A 131 -5.91 3.22 10.22
CA LEU A 131 -7.05 3.19 9.30
C LEU A 131 -8.24 4.00 9.83
N GLU A 132 -8.49 3.99 11.13
CA GLU A 132 -9.55 4.79 11.78
C GLU A 132 -9.26 6.31 11.80
N MET A 133 -8.03 6.74 11.50
CA MET A 133 -7.65 8.15 11.43
C MET A 133 -7.82 8.78 10.04
N ILE A 134 -8.00 7.96 9.00
CA ILE A 134 -8.14 8.38 7.59
C ILE A 134 -9.63 8.57 7.28
#